data_AF-A0A962ICJ4-F1
#
_entry.id   AF-A0A962ICJ4-F1
#
_cell.length_a   1.000
_cell.length_b   1.000
_cell.length_c   1.000
_cell.angle_alpha   90.00
_cell.angle_beta   90.00
_cell.angle_gamma   90.00
#
_symmetry.space_group_name_H-M   'P 1'
#
loop_
_entity.id
_entity.type
_entity.pdbx_description
1 polymer ?
#
loop_
_entity_poly.entity_id
_entity_poly.type
_entity_poly.pdbx_seq_one_letter_code
_entity_poly.pdbx_strand_id
1 'polypeptide(L)'
;ATTCDVKLVDVKGEPIDKLVADNPYYSVAVIPAGTYTGTDEDVTTFGVGATLISSAKVPDEVVYTVTKAVFDNFDDFKKLHPAFANLKEEEMIKNGLSAPLHEGAVKYYKERGWM
;
A
#
# COMPACT_ATOMS: atom_id res chain seq x y z
N ALA A 1 -2.95 -25.50 0.03
CA ALA A 1 -1.89 -26.42 -0.40
C ALA A 1 -1.69 -26.24 -1.90
N THR A 2 -0.47 -25.94 -2.34
CA THR A 2 -0.12 -25.93 -3.77
C THR A 2 -0.09 -27.36 -4.30
N THR A 3 -0.56 -27.56 -5.53
CA THR A 3 -0.65 -28.90 -6.17
C THR A 3 0.65 -29.33 -6.86
N CYS A 4 1.62 -28.41 -6.99
CA CYS A 4 2.92 -28.62 -7.62
C CYS A 4 4.01 -27.82 -6.87
N ASP A 5 5.27 -28.22 -7.03
CA ASP A 5 6.42 -27.46 -6.52
C ASP A 5 6.57 -26.13 -7.25
N VAL A 6 6.66 -25.02 -6.49
CA VAL A 6 6.79 -23.66 -7.02
C VAL A 6 7.94 -22.96 -6.32
N LYS A 7 8.71 -22.18 -7.09
CA LYS A 7 9.77 -21.32 -6.56
C LYS A 7 9.47 -19.87 -6.95
N LEU A 8 9.45 -18.99 -5.96
CA LEU A 8 9.48 -17.55 -6.19
C LEU A 8 10.91 -17.10 -6.47
N VAL A 9 11.08 -16.24 -7.46
CA VAL A 9 12.37 -15.74 -7.92
C VAL A 9 12.46 -14.26 -7.57
N ASP A 10 13.61 -13.86 -7.04
CA ASP A 10 13.90 -12.44 -6.80
C ASP A 10 13.80 -11.64 -8.09
N VAL A 11 13.17 -10.48 -8.00
CA VAL A 11 13.14 -9.47 -9.06
C VAL A 11 13.77 -8.20 -8.50
N LYS A 12 15.09 -8.10 -8.60
CA LYS A 12 15.92 -7.04 -8.01
C LYS A 12 17.13 -6.70 -8.87
N GLY A 13 17.84 -5.64 -8.50
CA GLY A 13 19.08 -5.19 -9.13
C GLY A 13 18.89 -3.90 -9.93
N GLU A 14 20.00 -3.39 -10.48
CA GLU A 14 20.08 -2.06 -11.09
C GLU A 14 18.96 -1.74 -12.12
N PRO A 15 18.55 -2.68 -13.01
CA PRO A 15 17.44 -2.40 -13.93
C PRO A 15 16.10 -2.16 -13.22
N ILE A 16 15.85 -2.87 -12.11
CA ILE A 16 14.65 -2.72 -11.30
C ILE A 16 14.71 -1.44 -10.49
N ASP A 17 15.87 -1.14 -9.89
CA ASP A 17 16.07 0.09 -9.13
C ASP A 17 15.82 1.33 -10.01
N LYS A 18 16.33 1.30 -11.24
CA LYS A 18 16.07 2.36 -12.24
C LYS A 18 14.59 2.43 -12.62
N LEU A 19 13.94 1.29 -12.88
CA LEU A 19 12.52 1.26 -13.23
C LEU A 19 11.65 1.85 -12.11
N VAL A 20 11.93 1.49 -10.86
CA VAL A 20 11.21 2.01 -9.69
C VAL A 20 11.49 3.51 -9.50
N ALA A 21 12.72 3.97 -9.68
CA ALA A 21 13.07 5.37 -9.58
C ALA A 21 12.40 6.24 -10.67
N ASP A 22 12.29 5.72 -11.89
CA ASP A 22 11.72 6.43 -13.03
C ASP A 22 10.16 6.45 -12.99
N ASN A 23 9.52 5.65 -12.14
CA ASN A 23 8.08 5.43 -12.14
C ASN A 23 7.49 5.46 -10.72
N PRO A 24 6.86 6.58 -10.28
CA PRO A 24 6.46 6.82 -8.88
C PRO A 24 5.34 5.90 -8.36
N TYR A 25 4.73 5.11 -9.24
CA TYR A 25 3.69 4.14 -8.90
C TYR A 25 4.24 2.74 -8.60
N TYR A 26 5.53 2.48 -8.85
CA TYR A 26 6.21 1.26 -8.43
C TYR A 26 6.93 1.45 -7.10
N SER A 27 7.05 0.37 -6.32
CA SER A 27 7.83 0.33 -5.09
C SER A 27 8.42 -1.07 -4.90
N VAL A 28 9.61 -1.12 -4.29
CA VAL A 28 10.23 -2.38 -3.88
C VAL A 28 9.38 -3.00 -2.76
N ALA A 29 9.20 -4.32 -2.83
CA ALA A 29 8.46 -5.10 -1.86
C ALA A 29 9.21 -6.36 -1.49
N VAL A 30 8.97 -6.86 -0.28
CA VAL A 30 9.49 -8.14 0.19
C VAL A 30 8.31 -9.06 0.46
N ILE A 31 8.34 -10.25 -0.13
CA ILE A 31 7.46 -11.36 0.22
C ILE A 31 8.19 -12.13 1.33
N PRO A 32 7.71 -12.10 2.58
CA PRO A 32 8.39 -12.78 3.69
C PRO A 32 8.47 -14.29 3.47
N ALA A 33 9.55 -14.90 4.00
CA ALA A 33 9.70 -16.34 4.10
C ALA A 33 8.45 -16.99 4.72
N GLY A 34 8.07 -18.16 4.20
CA GLY A 34 6.90 -18.91 4.67
C GLY A 34 5.54 -18.39 4.20
N THR A 35 5.49 -17.30 3.42
CA THR A 35 4.23 -16.81 2.83
C THR A 35 3.57 -17.87 1.93
N TYR A 36 4.38 -18.62 1.18
CA TYR A 36 3.95 -19.72 0.34
C TYR A 36 4.71 -21.00 0.69
N THR A 37 4.03 -22.14 0.64
CA THR A 37 4.65 -23.45 0.87
C THR A 37 5.82 -23.67 -0.09
N GLY A 38 7.00 -23.98 0.45
CA GLY A 38 8.23 -24.18 -0.33
C GLY A 38 9.05 -22.92 -0.60
N THR A 39 8.68 -21.77 -0.02
CA THR A 39 9.47 -20.53 -0.06
C THR A 39 9.98 -20.21 1.34
N ASP A 40 11.15 -20.72 1.70
CA ASP A 40 11.71 -20.63 3.06
C ASP A 40 12.61 -19.39 3.27
N GLU A 41 12.80 -18.60 2.22
CA GLU A 41 13.60 -17.36 2.23
C GLU A 41 12.73 -16.17 1.81
N ASP A 42 13.09 -14.98 2.27
CA ASP A 42 12.48 -13.74 1.81
C ASP A 42 12.76 -13.55 0.32
N VAL A 43 11.73 -13.14 -0.44
CA VAL A 43 11.86 -12.84 -1.87
C VAL A 43 11.66 -11.35 -2.10
N THR A 44 12.68 -10.71 -2.64
CA THR A 44 12.59 -9.29 -3.02
C THR A 44 11.98 -9.18 -4.41
N THR A 45 11.03 -8.27 -4.55
CA THR A 45 10.38 -7.97 -5.82
C THR A 45 10.03 -6.47 -5.86
N PHE A 46 9.28 -6.06 -6.87
CA PHE A 46 8.69 -4.73 -6.94
C PHE A 46 7.26 -4.86 -7.47
N GLY A 47 6.44 -3.87 -7.19
CA GLY A 47 5.05 -3.88 -7.62
C GLY A 47 4.40 -2.52 -7.50
N VAL A 48 3.13 -2.46 -7.91
CA VAL A 48 2.31 -1.25 -7.76
C VAL A 48 1.75 -1.16 -6.36
N GLY A 49 1.70 0.06 -5.81
CA GLY A 49 0.96 0.33 -4.58
C GLY A 49 -0.54 0.30 -4.84
N ALA A 50 -1.30 -0.39 -3.99
CA ALA A 50 -2.75 -0.33 -4.02
C ALA A 50 -3.23 0.98 -3.37
N THR A 51 -3.95 1.80 -4.14
CA THR A 51 -4.44 3.11 -3.69
C THR A 51 -5.97 3.13 -3.73
N LEU A 52 -6.59 3.56 -2.63
CA LEU A 52 -8.03 3.80 -2.60
C LEU A 52 -8.35 5.14 -3.27
N ILE A 53 -9.03 5.10 -4.40
CA ILE A 53 -9.40 6.28 -5.18
C ILE A 53 -10.90 6.57 -5.11
N SER A 54 -11.27 7.84 -5.27
CA SER A 54 -12.66 8.30 -5.36
C SER A 54 -12.79 9.37 -6.44
N SER A 55 -14.02 9.63 -6.89
CA SER A 55 -14.29 10.74 -7.81
C SER A 55 -14.21 12.07 -7.07
N ALA A 56 -13.63 13.09 -7.72
CA ALA A 56 -13.68 14.48 -7.24
C ALA A 56 -15.10 15.07 -7.12
N LYS A 57 -16.14 14.36 -7.60
CA LYS A 57 -17.55 14.75 -7.45
C LYS A 57 -18.17 14.25 -6.14
N VAL A 58 -17.50 13.38 -5.39
CA VAL A 58 -18.01 12.91 -4.11
C VAL A 58 -17.91 14.05 -3.09
N PRO A 59 -18.94 14.29 -2.26
CA PRO A 59 -18.87 15.36 -1.27
C PRO A 59 -17.71 15.18 -0.28
N ASP A 60 -17.05 16.28 0.07
CA ASP A 60 -15.89 16.27 0.99
C ASP A 60 -16.18 15.60 2.33
N GLU A 61 -17.38 15.81 2.86
CA GLU A 61 -17.81 15.21 4.13
C GLU A 61 -17.84 13.68 4.07
N VAL A 62 -18.24 13.11 2.92
CA VAL A 62 -18.28 11.66 2.73
C VAL A 62 -16.86 11.11 2.71
N VAL A 63 -15.96 11.74 1.94
CA VAL A 63 -14.57 11.31 1.87
C VAL A 63 -13.87 11.47 3.22
N TYR A 64 -14.06 12.61 3.89
CA TYR A 64 -13.55 12.84 5.25
C TYR A 64 -14.00 11.74 6.21
N THR A 65 -15.29 11.38 6.19
CA THR A 65 -15.84 10.36 7.09
C THR A 65 -15.23 8.99 6.82
N VAL A 66 -15.06 8.61 5.55
CA VAL A 66 -14.43 7.33 5.18
C VAL A 66 -12.96 7.32 5.59
N THR A 67 -12.21 8.39 5.30
CA THR A 67 -10.81 8.52 5.70
C THR A 67 -10.68 8.42 7.21
N LYS A 68 -11.47 9.18 7.96
CA LYS A 68 -11.51 9.14 9.42
C LYS A 68 -11.81 7.74 9.95
N ALA A 69 -12.80 7.05 9.38
CA ALA A 69 -13.16 5.71 9.80
C ALA A 69 -12.01 4.70 9.64
N VAL A 70 -11.21 4.83 8.58
CA VAL A 70 -10.04 3.96 8.34
C VAL A 70 -8.94 4.25 9.37
N PHE A 71 -8.53 5.51 9.51
CA PHE A 71 -7.37 5.86 10.32
C PHE A 71 -7.65 5.90 11.83
N ASP A 72 -8.85 6.28 12.26
CA ASP A 72 -9.20 6.23 13.69
C ASP A 72 -9.32 4.80 14.22
N ASN A 73 -9.55 3.82 13.33
CA ASN A 73 -9.69 2.40 13.66
C ASN A 73 -8.57 1.58 13.02
N PHE A 74 -7.37 2.16 12.85
CA PHE A 74 -6.32 1.58 12.02
C PHE A 74 -5.92 0.17 12.45
N ASP A 75 -5.81 -0.09 13.75
CA ASP A 75 -5.47 -1.42 14.27
C ASP A 75 -6.52 -2.48 13.92
N ASP A 76 -7.80 -2.11 13.89
CA ASP A 76 -8.88 -3.01 13.48
C ASP A 76 -8.94 -3.14 11.97
N PHE A 77 -8.72 -2.04 11.24
CA PHE A 77 -8.60 -2.05 9.79
C PHE A 77 -7.51 -3.02 9.32
N LYS A 78 -6.34 -3.02 9.99
CA LYS A 78 -5.22 -3.94 9.69
C LYS A 78 -5.56 -5.41 9.87
N LYS A 79 -6.60 -5.74 10.66
CA LYS A 79 -7.06 -7.12 10.86
C LYS A 79 -8.00 -7.61 9.74
N LEU A 80 -8.54 -6.70 8.91
CA LEU A 80 -9.51 -7.06 7.88
C LEU A 80 -8.90 -7.89 6.74
N HIS A 81 -7.59 -7.79 6.52
CA HIS A 81 -6.88 -8.60 5.54
C HIS A 81 -5.40 -8.77 5.92
N PRO A 82 -4.79 -9.96 5.77
CA PRO A 82 -3.37 -10.18 6.13
C PRO A 82 -2.39 -9.20 5.47
N ALA A 83 -2.67 -8.80 4.22
CA ALA A 83 -1.84 -7.81 3.51
C ALA A 83 -1.79 -6.43 4.19
N PHE A 84 -2.75 -6.10 5.05
CA PHE A 84 -2.78 -4.81 5.75
C PHE A 84 -1.89 -4.80 7.00
N ALA A 85 -1.37 -5.94 7.44
CA ALA A 85 -0.56 -6.05 8.66
C ALA A 85 0.68 -5.12 8.67
N ASN A 86 1.22 -4.80 7.50
CA ASN A 86 2.42 -3.98 7.35
C ASN A 86 2.14 -2.53 6.96
N LEU A 87 0.87 -2.13 6.85
CA LEU A 87 0.53 -0.74 6.55
C LEU A 87 1.05 0.20 7.64
N LYS A 88 1.56 1.34 7.20
CA LYS A 88 1.96 2.49 8.02
C LYS A 88 1.24 3.73 7.53
N GLU A 89 0.66 4.49 8.45
CA GLU A 89 -0.15 5.68 8.12
C GLU A 89 0.63 6.70 7.28
N GLU A 90 1.89 6.95 7.64
CA GLU A 90 2.78 7.90 6.97
C GLU A 90 3.05 7.56 5.49
N GLU A 91 3.12 6.26 5.18
CA GLU A 91 3.33 5.77 3.82
C GLU A 91 2.03 5.86 3.02
N MET A 92 0.88 5.53 3.63
CA MET A 92 -0.43 5.52 2.97
C MET A 92 -0.89 6.89 2.46
N ILE A 93 -0.43 7.99 3.07
CA ILE A 93 -0.85 9.34 2.67
C ILE A 93 0.02 9.96 1.56
N LYS A 94 1.16 9.34 1.21
CA LYS A 94 2.17 9.90 0.29
C LYS A 94 2.50 8.98 -0.88
N ASN A 95 2.55 7.67 -0.64
CA ASN A 95 3.03 6.71 -1.63
C ASN A 95 1.91 6.33 -2.61
N GLY A 96 2.27 6.04 -3.87
CA GLY A 96 1.31 5.52 -4.85
C GLY A 96 0.21 6.49 -5.28
N LEU A 97 0.42 7.81 -5.10
CA LEU A 97 -0.52 8.82 -5.56
C LEU A 97 -0.46 8.99 -7.08
N SER A 98 -1.44 8.42 -7.78
CA SER A 98 -1.63 8.60 -9.23
C SER A 98 -2.52 9.80 -9.58
N ALA A 99 -3.11 10.45 -8.59
CA ALA A 99 -3.99 11.61 -8.71
C ALA A 99 -3.89 12.49 -7.45
N PRO A 100 -4.32 13.78 -7.50
CA PRO A 100 -4.37 14.64 -6.32
C PRO A 100 -5.24 14.05 -5.19
N LEU A 101 -4.89 14.35 -3.95
CA LEU A 101 -5.71 14.00 -2.79
C LEU A 101 -7.04 14.75 -2.82
N HIS A 102 -8.11 14.06 -2.41
CA HIS A 102 -9.43 14.68 -2.26
C HIS A 102 -9.47 15.61 -1.04
N GLU A 103 -10.14 16.76 -1.14
CA GLU A 103 -10.15 17.79 -0.07
C GLU A 103 -10.67 17.25 1.26
N GLY A 104 -11.73 16.42 1.25
CA GLY A 104 -12.17 15.66 2.43
C GLY A 104 -11.08 14.83 3.12
N ALA A 105 -10.21 14.14 2.38
CA ALA A 105 -9.08 13.40 2.95
C ALA A 105 -7.97 14.33 3.46
N VAL A 106 -7.64 15.38 2.68
CA VAL A 106 -6.67 16.42 3.07
C VAL A 106 -7.05 17.07 4.38
N LYS A 107 -8.34 17.38 4.57
CA LYS A 107 -8.86 17.94 5.82
C LYS A 107 -8.54 17.03 7.01
N TYR A 108 -8.82 15.73 6.91
CA TYR A 108 -8.50 14.78 7.98
C TYR A 108 -6.99 14.68 8.25
N TYR A 109 -6.17 14.60 7.20
CA TYR A 109 -4.71 14.50 7.36
C TYR A 109 -4.11 15.74 8.05
N LYS A 110 -4.61 16.93 7.75
CA LYS A 110 -4.22 18.17 8.44
C LYS A 110 -4.65 18.18 9.91
N GLU A 111 -5.86 17.72 10.22
CA GLU A 111 -6.33 17.60 11.61
C GLU A 111 -5.46 16.64 12.44
N ARG A 112 -4.91 15.60 11.81
CA ARG A 112 -3.95 14.66 12.42
C ARG A 112 -2.52 15.21 12.50
N GLY A 113 -2.24 16.35 11.88
CA GLY A 113 -0.89 16.93 11.81
C GLY A 113 0.06 16.22 10.85
N TRP A 114 -0.47 15.45 9.89
CA TRP A 114 0.33 14.75 8.88
C TRP A 114 0.61 15.59 7.63
N MET A 115 -0.06 16.73 7.51
CA MET A 115 0.05 17.71 6.43
C MET A 115 0.00 19.14 6.98
#